data_AF-A0A929DZD3-F1
#
_entry.id   AF-A0A929DZD3-F1
#
_cell.length_a   1.000
_cell.length_b   1.000
_cell.length_c   1.000
_cell.angle_alpha   90.00
_cell.angle_beta   90.00
_cell.angle_gamma   90.00
#
_symmetry.space_group_name_H-M   'P 1'
#
loop_
_entity.id
_entity.type
_entity.pdbx_description
1 polymer ?
#
loop_
_entity_poly.entity_id
_entity_poly.type
_entity_poly.pdbx_seq_one_letter_code
_entity_poly.pdbx_strand_id
1 'polypeptide(L)'
;TTNNLRYSQLAPLTMYDEKNTGCNLPAQIELYAVQGNTYNFLFMAKGGGSANKTFLFQETKAILFPEKLVSFMKNSLKTIGTAACPPYHLAFVVGGTSAEVNLKTVKLATAGYLDSLPSKGNEFGHAFRDLGLESQLLKISRELGIGAQFGGKYFCHDIRVIRLPRHGASCPIGLGVSCSADRNIKAKITGHGIFLEKLETEPAKYLPEPKVNKLDAVQIDLDKPMDEIRAILNKHPVATPLLLSGKIIVARDIAHARLKERLDRGEDLPRYFKDHIIYYAGPAKTPDGYVSGSFGPTTAGRMDSYVPCFQKQGGGMVMLAKGSRSEEVAKSCKTYGGFYLGSIGGPAARLGKECITKIEIIDYPELGMEAIFMITVKDFPAFIIVDDKGNDFYKNLLC
;
A
#
# COMPACT_ATOMS: atom_id res chain seq x y z
N THR A 1 -4.58 -23.50 6.31
CA THR A 1 -5.67 -22.76 7.01
C THR A 1 -6.96 -22.90 6.23
N THR A 2 -8.12 -23.03 6.89
CA THR A 2 -9.44 -23.16 6.26
C THR A 2 -9.97 -21.85 5.70
N ASN A 3 -9.66 -20.71 6.33
CA ASN A 3 -10.12 -19.39 5.88
C ASN A 3 -9.51 -18.96 4.53
N ASN A 4 -10.26 -18.16 3.78
CA ASN A 4 -9.90 -17.63 2.44
C ASN A 4 -8.93 -16.43 2.51
N LEU A 5 -7.82 -16.61 3.22
CA LEU A 5 -6.71 -15.66 3.34
C LEU A 5 -5.62 -15.94 2.30
N ARG A 6 -4.51 -15.19 2.35
CA ARG A 6 -3.36 -15.35 1.45
C ARG A 6 -2.11 -15.77 2.23
N TYR A 7 -1.27 -16.60 1.62
CA TYR A 7 0.07 -16.96 2.12
C TYR A 7 1.09 -16.01 1.51
N SER A 8 1.74 -15.18 2.32
CA SER A 8 2.56 -14.05 1.87
C SER A 8 3.95 -14.00 2.50
N GLN A 9 4.35 -15.05 3.22
CA GLN A 9 5.71 -15.16 3.75
C GLN A 9 6.57 -15.98 2.80
N LEU A 10 7.74 -15.45 2.47
CA LEU A 10 8.75 -16.06 1.62
C LEU A 10 9.89 -16.49 2.55
N ALA A 11 10.25 -17.77 2.52
CA ALA A 11 11.39 -18.30 3.24
C ALA A 11 12.64 -18.22 2.36
N PRO A 12 13.75 -17.62 2.83
CA PRO A 12 15.02 -17.64 2.12
C PRO A 12 15.60 -19.06 2.17
N LEU A 13 15.87 -19.64 1.01
CA LEU A 13 16.59 -20.92 0.87
C LEU A 13 18.09 -20.67 0.74
N THR A 14 18.44 -19.62 -0.02
CA THR A 14 19.80 -19.08 -0.14
C THR A 14 19.71 -17.56 0.03
N MET A 15 20.79 -16.82 -0.30
CA MET A 15 20.74 -15.36 -0.35
C MET A 15 19.77 -14.83 -1.44
N TYR A 16 19.54 -15.61 -2.49
CA TYR A 16 18.80 -15.17 -3.69
C TYR A 16 17.55 -16.02 -3.96
N ASP A 17 17.56 -17.29 -3.56
CA ASP A 17 16.44 -18.20 -3.81
C ASP A 17 15.47 -18.16 -2.64
N GLU A 18 14.18 -18.06 -2.96
CA GLU A 18 13.09 -18.01 -2.00
C GLU A 18 11.98 -19.01 -2.34
N LYS A 19 11.21 -19.38 -1.33
CA LYS A 19 10.00 -20.18 -1.51
C LYS A 19 8.88 -19.69 -0.60
N ASN A 20 7.65 -19.63 -1.12
CA ASN A 20 6.49 -19.35 -0.28
C ASN A 20 6.29 -20.47 0.76
N THR A 21 6.05 -20.11 2.03
CA THR A 21 5.89 -21.10 3.10
C THR A 21 4.59 -21.90 3.01
N GLY A 22 3.65 -21.48 2.16
CA GLY A 22 2.37 -22.15 1.95
C GLY A 22 1.42 -22.08 3.15
N CYS A 23 1.78 -21.33 4.20
CA CYS A 23 0.99 -21.25 5.43
C CYS A 23 0.99 -19.87 6.09
N ASN A 24 1.70 -18.88 5.52
CA ASN A 24 1.88 -17.52 6.07
C ASN A 24 2.64 -17.44 7.41
N LEU A 25 3.33 -18.51 7.80
CA LEU A 25 4.32 -18.50 8.87
C LEU A 25 5.72 -18.20 8.31
N PRO A 26 6.68 -17.74 9.13
CA PRO A 26 6.56 -17.48 10.57
C PRO A 26 5.74 -16.22 10.90
N ALA A 27 5.15 -16.23 12.10
CA ALA A 27 4.62 -15.01 12.72
C ALA A 27 5.74 -14.30 13.50
N GLN A 28 5.68 -12.97 13.59
CA GLN A 28 6.48 -12.22 14.56
C GLN A 28 5.79 -12.31 15.93
N ILE A 29 6.47 -12.92 16.90
CA ILE A 29 5.96 -13.13 18.26
C ILE A 29 6.93 -12.48 19.24
N GLU A 30 6.45 -11.47 19.97
CA GLU A 30 7.20 -10.78 21.01
C GLU A 30 6.50 -10.96 22.35
N LEU A 31 7.15 -11.68 23.28
CA LEU A 31 6.61 -11.93 24.62
C LEU A 31 7.42 -11.13 25.64
N TYR A 32 6.73 -10.32 26.43
CA TYR A 32 7.32 -9.46 27.44
C TYR A 32 6.96 -9.93 28.85
N ALA A 33 7.94 -9.99 29.73
CA ALA A 33 7.71 -10.18 31.15
C ALA A 33 7.20 -8.87 31.76
N VAL A 34 6.04 -8.92 32.40
CA VAL A 34 5.40 -7.79 33.09
C VAL A 34 4.92 -8.25 34.46
N GLN A 35 4.67 -7.30 35.38
CA GLN A 35 4.08 -7.61 36.68
C GLN A 35 2.56 -7.90 36.55
N GLY A 36 2.02 -8.63 37.53
CA GLY A 36 0.60 -8.96 37.62
C GLY A 36 0.26 -10.40 37.19
N ASN A 37 -1.04 -10.71 37.19
CA ASN A 37 -1.59 -12.05 36.92
C ASN A 37 -2.44 -12.10 35.64
N THR A 38 -2.13 -11.24 34.66
CA THR A 38 -2.86 -11.16 33.38
C THR A 38 -1.89 -11.29 32.22
N TYR A 39 -2.34 -11.97 31.15
CA TYR A 39 -1.59 -12.06 29.90
C TYR A 39 -2.28 -11.17 28.87
N ASN A 40 -1.66 -10.04 28.52
CA ASN A 40 -2.21 -9.07 27.58
C ASN A 40 -1.56 -9.22 26.20
N PHE A 41 -2.36 -9.08 25.15
CA PHE A 41 -1.95 -9.28 23.76
C PHE A 41 -2.41 -8.12 22.88
N LEU A 42 -1.60 -7.82 21.88
CA LEU A 42 -1.97 -7.02 20.72
C LEU A 42 -1.64 -7.86 19.48
N PHE A 43 -2.65 -8.30 18.76
CA PHE A 43 -2.47 -9.00 17.49
C PHE A 43 -2.56 -7.99 16.35
N MET A 44 -1.69 -8.13 15.35
CA MET A 44 -1.65 -7.23 14.19
C MET A 44 -1.50 -8.00 12.88
N ALA A 45 -2.44 -7.82 11.96
CA ALA A 45 -2.32 -8.33 10.60
C ALA A 45 -1.75 -7.23 9.69
N LYS A 46 -0.45 -6.94 9.81
CA LYS A 46 0.17 -5.82 9.07
C LYS A 46 0.35 -6.16 7.59
N GLY A 47 -0.18 -5.32 6.71
CA GLY A 47 0.03 -5.46 5.27
C GLY A 47 1.43 -5.00 4.86
N GLY A 48 2.08 -5.71 3.93
CA GLY A 48 3.42 -5.35 3.46
C GLY A 48 3.53 -3.91 2.92
N GLY A 49 2.49 -3.43 2.22
CA GLY A 49 2.49 -2.05 1.70
C GLY A 49 2.58 -0.97 2.76
N SER A 50 1.91 -1.13 3.92
CA SER A 50 2.02 -0.19 5.04
C SER A 50 3.23 -0.48 5.92
N ALA A 51 3.70 -1.74 5.99
CA ALA A 51 4.97 -2.06 6.63
C ALA A 51 6.15 -1.36 5.94
N ASN A 52 6.19 -1.36 4.61
CA ASN A 52 7.21 -0.68 3.80
C ASN A 52 7.14 0.86 3.88
N LYS A 53 6.06 1.42 4.45
CA LYS A 53 5.94 2.86 4.76
C LYS A 53 6.20 3.11 6.25
N THR A 54 7.18 2.38 6.80
CA THR A 54 7.79 2.66 8.10
C THR A 54 9.20 3.16 7.83
N PHE A 55 9.49 4.39 8.22
CA PHE A 55 10.77 5.05 7.96
C PHE A 55 11.45 5.43 9.25
N LEU A 56 12.78 5.37 9.25
CA LEU A 56 13.64 5.87 10.31
C LEU A 56 14.51 6.97 9.74
N PHE A 57 14.54 8.10 10.43
CA PHE A 57 15.39 9.25 10.12
C PHE A 57 16.33 9.49 11.30
N GLN A 58 17.62 9.54 11.04
CA GLN A 58 18.63 9.82 12.06
C GLN A 58 18.88 11.32 12.10
N GLU A 59 18.08 12.01 12.90
CA GLU A 59 18.18 13.46 13.09
C GLU A 59 19.02 13.81 14.33
N THR A 60 19.26 15.11 14.52
CA THR A 60 20.01 15.65 15.66
C THR A 60 19.15 16.63 16.46
N LYS A 61 19.68 17.17 17.56
CA LYS A 61 19.00 18.25 18.33
C LYS A 61 18.65 19.46 17.45
N ALA A 62 19.34 19.69 16.33
CA ALA A 62 19.06 20.80 15.43
C ALA A 62 17.66 20.76 14.78
N ILE A 63 17.01 19.60 14.75
CA ILE A 63 15.63 19.47 14.24
C ILE A 63 14.58 19.89 15.27
N LEU A 64 14.91 19.87 16.56
CA LEU A 64 13.96 20.10 17.67
C LEU A 64 13.72 21.59 17.93
N PHE A 65 13.34 22.30 16.87
CA PHE A 65 12.77 23.64 16.88
C PHE A 65 11.43 23.57 16.13
N PRO A 66 10.36 24.27 16.59
CA PRO A 66 9.01 24.08 16.06
C PRO A 66 8.92 24.15 14.54
N GLU A 67 9.47 25.19 13.92
CA GLU A 67 9.41 25.38 12.46
C GLU A 67 10.17 24.27 11.70
N LYS A 68 11.36 23.90 12.16
CA LYS A 68 12.18 22.86 11.52
C LYS A 68 11.51 21.49 11.62
N LEU A 69 10.99 21.13 12.78
CA LEU A 69 10.32 19.85 13.01
C LEU A 69 9.05 19.74 12.17
N VAL A 70 8.21 20.77 12.17
CA VAL A 70 6.97 20.80 11.39
C VAL A 70 7.27 20.74 9.89
N SER A 71 8.27 21.49 9.41
CA SER A 71 8.70 21.47 8.02
C SER A 71 9.19 20.07 7.59
N PHE A 72 10.03 19.44 8.42
CA PHE A 72 10.48 18.06 8.21
C PHE A 72 9.31 17.07 8.15
N MET A 73 8.37 17.15 9.09
CA MET A 73 7.21 16.27 9.13
C MET A 73 6.31 16.48 7.91
N LYS A 74 6.07 17.73 7.51
CA LYS A 74 5.31 18.08 6.29
C LYS A 74 5.95 17.49 5.03
N ASN A 75 7.26 17.59 4.88
CA ASN A 75 7.97 17.01 3.74
C ASN A 75 7.89 15.47 3.77
N SER A 76 8.04 14.87 4.95
CA SER A 76 7.93 13.42 5.12
C SER A 76 6.53 12.87 4.79
N LEU A 77 5.46 13.64 5.03
CA LEU A 77 4.10 13.28 4.60
C LEU A 77 4.01 13.11 3.08
N LYS A 78 4.65 14.00 2.30
CA LYS A 78 4.70 13.89 0.84
C LYS A 78 5.43 12.62 0.40
N THR A 79 6.56 12.29 1.05
CA THR A 79 7.37 11.09 0.73
C THR A 79 6.62 9.77 0.95
N ILE A 80 5.70 9.70 1.92
CA ILE A 80 4.84 8.51 2.09
C ILE A 80 4.03 8.25 0.81
N GLY A 81 3.46 9.31 0.23
CA GLY A 81 2.60 9.25 -0.96
C GLY A 81 1.34 8.40 -0.76
N THR A 82 0.76 7.93 -1.87
CA THR A 82 -0.49 7.15 -1.88
C THR A 82 -0.27 5.63 -1.91
N ALA A 83 1.00 5.22 -1.89
CA ALA A 83 1.46 3.84 -2.07
C ALA A 83 1.07 2.88 -0.95
N ALA A 84 0.49 3.32 0.18
CA ALA A 84 0.00 2.44 1.25
C ALA A 84 -1.51 2.50 1.45
N CYS A 85 -2.29 2.99 0.47
CA CYS A 85 -3.76 3.07 0.54
C CYS A 85 -4.23 4.00 1.68
N PRO A 86 -4.08 5.34 1.53
CA PRO A 86 -4.76 6.30 2.39
C PRO A 86 -6.30 6.20 2.25
N PRO A 87 -7.08 6.72 3.22
CA PRO A 87 -6.64 7.57 4.34
C PRO A 87 -5.87 6.81 5.42
N TYR A 88 -4.85 7.45 6.00
CA TYR A 88 -3.95 6.82 6.98
C TYR A 88 -4.31 7.10 8.44
N HIS A 89 -4.08 6.13 9.31
CA HIS A 89 -3.75 6.39 10.71
C HIS A 89 -2.24 6.58 10.79
N LEU A 90 -1.76 7.82 10.86
CA LEU A 90 -0.33 8.12 10.73
C LEU A 90 0.30 8.34 12.11
N ALA A 91 1.54 7.89 12.30
CA ALA A 91 2.29 8.15 13.52
C ALA A 91 3.67 8.73 13.23
N PHE A 92 4.04 9.76 13.99
CA PHE A 92 5.41 10.20 14.19
C PHE A 92 5.89 9.86 15.60
N VAL A 93 7.13 9.39 15.73
CA VAL A 93 7.79 9.19 17.03
C VAL A 93 9.11 9.95 17.02
N VAL A 94 9.25 10.92 17.94
CA VAL A 94 10.43 11.79 18.05
C VAL A 94 11.25 11.41 19.28
N GLY A 95 12.49 11.00 19.07
CA GLY A 95 13.37 10.45 20.11
C GLY A 95 13.23 8.93 20.26
N GLY A 96 13.85 8.38 21.28
CA GLY A 96 13.98 6.94 21.48
C GLY A 96 15.37 6.63 22.02
N THR A 97 15.45 5.57 22.84
CA THR A 97 16.73 5.06 23.35
C THR A 97 17.54 4.35 22.27
N SER A 98 16.87 3.87 21.22
CA SER A 98 17.47 3.26 20.05
C SER A 98 16.53 3.30 18.85
N ALA A 99 17.03 2.90 17.68
CA ALA A 99 16.26 2.83 16.44
C ALA A 99 15.08 1.85 16.55
N GLU A 100 15.33 0.67 17.11
CA GLU A 100 14.35 -0.40 17.28
C GLU A 100 13.24 0.00 18.28
N VAL A 101 13.57 0.68 19.38
CA VAL A 101 12.56 1.21 20.32
C VAL A 101 11.71 2.29 19.65
N ASN A 102 12.34 3.18 18.88
CA ASN A 102 11.61 4.20 18.13
C ASN A 102 10.62 3.56 17.14
N LEU A 103 11.07 2.68 16.26
CA LEU A 103 10.21 2.05 15.24
C LEU A 103 9.15 1.12 15.83
N LYS A 104 9.45 0.43 16.94
CA LYS A 104 8.43 -0.31 17.69
C LYS A 104 7.36 0.62 18.25
N THR A 105 7.75 1.77 18.78
CA THR A 105 6.81 2.79 19.27
C THR A 105 5.95 3.33 18.12
N VAL A 106 6.53 3.54 16.92
CA VAL A 106 5.77 3.91 15.72
C VAL A 106 4.72 2.84 15.42
N LYS A 107 5.11 1.56 15.42
CA LYS A 107 4.18 0.44 15.17
C LYS A 107 2.99 0.48 16.13
N LEU A 108 3.25 0.58 17.42
CA LEU A 108 2.22 0.62 18.46
C LEU A 108 1.32 1.86 18.35
N ALA A 109 1.92 3.02 18.06
CA ALA A 109 1.17 4.27 17.86
C ALA A 109 0.23 4.19 16.65
N THR A 110 0.65 3.59 15.53
CA THR A 110 -0.22 3.41 14.36
C THR A 110 -1.44 2.51 14.60
N ALA A 111 -1.45 1.73 15.68
CA ALA A 111 -2.58 0.89 16.07
C ALA A 111 -3.40 1.46 17.23
N GLY A 112 -3.17 2.72 17.61
CA GLY A 112 -3.86 3.36 18.73
C GLY A 112 -3.57 2.71 20.10
N TYR A 113 -2.54 1.86 20.20
CA TYR A 113 -2.20 1.16 21.44
C TYR A 113 -1.66 2.12 22.52
N LEU A 114 -1.11 3.26 22.09
CA LEU A 114 -0.50 4.27 22.94
C LEU A 114 -1.41 5.47 23.21
N ASP A 115 -2.70 5.37 22.90
CA ASP A 115 -3.63 6.50 22.96
C ASP A 115 -3.84 7.06 24.37
N SER A 116 -3.63 6.24 25.40
CA SER A 116 -3.76 6.61 26.81
C SER A 116 -2.48 7.17 27.44
N LEU A 117 -1.40 7.38 26.66
CA LEU A 117 -0.20 8.03 27.19
C LEU A 117 -0.52 9.45 27.72
N PRO A 118 0.24 9.94 28.72
CA PRO A 118 0.13 11.34 29.17
C PRO A 118 0.31 12.33 28.02
N SER A 119 -0.29 13.52 28.13
CA SER A 119 -0.17 14.58 27.12
C SER A 119 0.99 15.55 27.37
N LYS A 120 1.77 15.34 28.43
CA LYS A 120 2.91 16.18 28.82
C LYS A 120 4.07 15.32 29.32
N GLY A 121 5.29 15.75 29.02
CA GLY A 121 6.52 15.17 29.57
C GLY A 121 6.76 15.56 31.03
N ASN A 122 7.76 14.93 31.64
CA ASN A 122 8.29 15.27 32.97
C ASN A 122 9.81 15.17 32.98
N GLU A 123 10.44 15.53 34.10
CA GLU A 123 11.90 15.48 34.28
C GLU A 123 12.49 14.06 34.27
N PHE A 124 11.68 13.05 34.59
CA PHE A 124 12.07 11.63 34.56
C PHE A 124 12.06 11.01 33.16
N GLY A 125 11.59 11.76 32.14
CA GLY A 125 11.71 11.35 30.74
C GLY A 125 10.72 10.28 30.30
N HIS A 126 9.51 10.23 30.86
CA HIS A 126 8.47 9.32 30.33
C HIS A 126 8.00 9.71 28.92
N ALA A 127 7.40 8.76 28.21
CA ALA A 127 6.79 9.02 26.91
C ALA A 127 5.51 9.87 27.05
N PHE A 128 5.24 10.75 26.08
CA PHE A 128 3.98 11.50 26.03
C PHE A 128 3.45 11.67 24.61
N ARG A 129 2.15 11.92 24.48
CA ARG A 129 1.45 12.30 23.24
C ARG A 129 1.38 13.81 23.09
N ASP A 130 1.84 14.32 21.95
CA ASP A 130 1.76 15.75 21.63
C ASP A 130 0.48 16.07 20.84
N LEU A 131 -0.62 16.32 21.56
CA LEU A 131 -1.93 16.58 20.97
C LEU A 131 -1.97 17.86 20.12
N GLY A 132 -1.12 18.85 20.44
CA GLY A 132 -1.02 20.09 19.68
C GLY A 132 -0.44 19.84 18.30
N LEU A 133 0.67 19.11 18.25
CA LEU A 133 1.33 18.76 16.99
C LEU A 133 0.51 17.74 16.17
N GLU A 134 -0.21 16.81 16.82
CA GLU A 134 -1.18 15.93 16.16
C GLU A 134 -2.24 16.74 15.38
N SER A 135 -2.86 17.73 16.02
CA SER A 135 -3.87 18.60 15.39
C SER A 135 -3.29 19.43 14.25
N GLN A 136 -2.12 20.04 14.47
CA GLN A 136 -1.43 20.83 13.45
C GLN A 136 -1.09 20.01 12.21
N LEU A 137 -0.51 18.81 12.39
CA LEU A 137 -0.16 17.94 11.28
C LEU A 137 -1.40 17.39 10.57
N LEU A 138 -2.49 17.12 11.28
CA LEU A 138 -3.73 16.66 10.65
C LEU A 138 -4.29 17.75 9.73
N LYS A 139 -4.26 19.02 10.18
CA LYS A 139 -4.60 20.17 9.33
C LYS A 139 -3.70 20.24 8.10
N ILE A 140 -2.38 20.18 8.29
CA ILE A 140 -1.41 20.19 7.17
C ILE A 140 -1.72 19.05 6.19
N SER A 141 -1.94 17.83 6.66
CA SER A 141 -2.22 16.66 5.82
C SER A 141 -3.45 16.85 4.93
N ARG A 142 -4.45 17.61 5.41
CA ARG A 142 -5.70 17.92 4.70
C ARG A 142 -5.54 19.02 3.66
N GLU A 143 -4.53 19.87 3.82
CA GLU A 143 -4.19 20.97 2.91
C GLU A 143 -3.21 20.55 1.81
N LEU A 144 -2.54 19.39 1.93
CA LEU A 144 -1.62 18.88 0.91
C LEU A 144 -2.29 18.54 -0.42
N GLY A 145 -3.61 18.38 -0.46
CA GLY A 145 -4.35 18.04 -1.68
C GLY A 145 -4.15 16.61 -2.19
N ILE A 146 -3.30 15.78 -1.55
CA ILE A 146 -3.06 14.37 -1.92
C ILE A 146 -4.33 13.52 -1.74
N GLY A 147 -5.06 13.77 -0.65
CA GLY A 147 -6.35 13.14 -0.35
C GLY A 147 -6.35 11.62 -0.24
N ALA A 148 -7.54 11.05 -0.38
CA ALA A 148 -7.76 9.61 -0.31
C ALA A 148 -7.40 8.98 -1.67
N GLN A 149 -6.11 8.81 -1.91
CA GLN A 149 -5.49 8.22 -3.11
C GLN A 149 -5.50 9.10 -4.35
N PHE A 150 -6.61 9.74 -4.71
CA PHE A 150 -6.76 10.45 -5.99
C PHE A 150 -7.10 11.93 -5.80
N GLY A 151 -6.34 12.62 -4.95
CA GLY A 151 -6.56 14.02 -4.67
C GLY A 151 -7.61 14.29 -3.58
N GLY A 152 -7.57 15.48 -3.01
CA GLY A 152 -8.57 15.97 -2.04
C GLY A 152 -8.07 16.05 -0.60
N LYS A 153 -9.00 15.95 0.35
CA LYS A 153 -8.78 16.29 1.77
C LYS A 153 -8.29 15.13 2.63
N TYR A 154 -8.81 13.92 2.41
CA TYR A 154 -8.69 12.82 3.38
C TYR A 154 -7.41 12.00 3.19
N PHE A 155 -6.24 12.63 3.34
CA PHE A 155 -4.97 11.91 3.32
C PHE A 155 -4.74 11.11 4.61
N CYS A 156 -5.11 11.68 5.76
CA CYS A 156 -5.08 11.01 7.05
C CYS A 156 -6.49 11.00 7.67
N HIS A 157 -6.87 9.86 8.28
CA HIS A 157 -7.97 9.78 9.23
C HIS A 157 -7.64 10.62 10.47
N ASP A 158 -6.47 10.35 11.05
CA ASP A 158 -5.90 11.02 12.20
C ASP A 158 -4.37 10.90 12.22
N ILE A 159 -3.74 11.56 13.20
CA ILE A 159 -2.29 11.52 13.41
C ILE A 159 -2.00 11.28 14.90
N ARG A 160 -0.95 10.50 15.19
CA ARG A 160 -0.36 10.33 16.52
C ARG A 160 1.05 10.90 16.52
N VAL A 161 1.42 11.64 17.57
CA VAL A 161 2.78 12.14 17.75
C VAL A 161 3.26 11.76 19.14
N ILE A 162 4.21 10.82 19.20
CA ILE A 162 4.80 10.37 20.47
C ILE A 162 6.19 11.00 20.63
N ARG A 163 6.43 11.61 21.79
CA ARG A 163 7.75 12.08 22.18
C ARG A 163 8.36 11.12 23.21
N LEU A 164 9.56 10.64 22.92
CA LEU A 164 10.34 9.74 23.80
C LEU A 164 11.58 10.46 24.36
N PRO A 165 12.17 10.01 25.49
CA PRO A 165 13.51 10.45 25.87
C PRO A 165 14.55 10.07 24.80
N ARG A 166 15.71 10.71 24.80
CA ARG A 166 16.78 10.45 23.82
C ARG A 166 18.15 10.65 24.45
N HIS A 167 19.14 9.92 23.98
CA HIS A 167 20.54 10.23 24.31
C HIS A 167 20.91 11.64 23.81
N GLY A 168 21.80 12.35 24.51
CA GLY A 168 22.16 13.74 24.19
C GLY A 168 22.61 13.93 22.74
N ALA A 169 23.38 12.98 22.21
CA ALA A 169 23.93 12.97 20.86
C ALA A 169 22.98 12.41 19.76
N SER A 170 21.76 12.00 20.10
CA SER A 170 20.88 11.27 19.17
C SER A 170 19.49 11.91 19.11
N CYS A 171 18.83 11.86 17.95
CA CYS A 171 17.41 12.16 17.81
C CYS A 171 16.75 11.31 16.71
N PRO A 172 16.55 9.99 16.92
CA PRO A 172 15.84 9.19 15.93
C PRO A 172 14.40 9.71 15.77
N ILE A 173 13.94 9.86 14.53
CA ILE A 173 12.55 10.15 14.21
C ILE A 173 11.99 9.01 13.37
N GLY A 174 10.91 8.43 13.84
CA GLY A 174 10.18 7.36 13.17
C GLY A 174 8.90 7.88 12.57
N LEU A 175 8.53 7.33 11.42
CA LEU A 175 7.29 7.63 10.71
C LEU A 175 6.66 6.33 10.24
N GLY A 176 5.36 6.16 10.45
CA GLY A 176 4.63 4.99 9.98
C GLY A 176 3.15 5.24 9.79
N VAL A 177 2.47 4.30 9.14
CA VAL A 177 1.02 4.37 8.89
C VAL A 177 0.32 3.03 9.19
N SER A 178 -0.93 3.08 9.65
CA SER A 178 -1.93 2.06 9.34
C SER A 178 -2.68 2.47 8.08
N CYS A 179 -2.93 1.50 7.21
CA CYS A 179 -3.60 1.71 5.93
C CYS A 179 -5.11 1.49 6.05
N SER A 180 -5.85 1.60 4.93
CA SER A 180 -7.28 1.24 4.90
C SER A 180 -7.58 -0.19 5.39
N ALA A 181 -6.60 -1.10 5.35
CA ALA A 181 -6.69 -2.40 6.01
C ALA A 181 -6.16 -2.30 7.46
N ASP A 182 -6.80 -1.44 8.27
CA ASP A 182 -6.47 -1.26 9.67
C ASP A 182 -6.92 -2.49 10.47
N ARG A 183 -5.96 -3.33 10.84
CA ARG A 183 -6.22 -4.69 11.35
C ARG A 183 -5.35 -4.98 12.55
N ASN A 184 -5.86 -4.61 13.71
CA ASN A 184 -5.29 -4.95 14.99
C ASN A 184 -6.42 -5.33 15.96
N ILE A 185 -6.12 -6.14 16.98
CA ILE A 185 -7.10 -6.55 17.98
C ILE A 185 -6.40 -6.79 19.32
N LYS A 186 -6.92 -6.20 20.39
CA LYS A 186 -6.46 -6.41 21.76
C LYS A 186 -7.09 -7.67 22.33
N ALA A 187 -6.35 -8.41 23.13
CA ALA A 187 -6.88 -9.53 23.89
C ALA A 187 -6.24 -9.58 25.28
N LYS A 188 -6.89 -10.28 26.21
CA LYS A 188 -6.31 -10.59 27.51
C LYS A 188 -6.79 -11.94 28.04
N ILE A 189 -5.93 -12.61 28.79
CA ILE A 189 -6.25 -13.79 29.58
C ILE A 189 -6.12 -13.41 31.06
N THR A 190 -7.14 -13.74 31.84
CA THR A 190 -7.19 -13.50 33.29
C THR A 190 -7.68 -14.76 34.01
N GLY A 191 -7.75 -14.73 35.34
CA GLY A 191 -8.39 -15.81 36.12
C GLY A 191 -9.87 -16.05 35.79
N HIS A 192 -10.52 -15.14 35.06
CA HIS A 192 -11.92 -15.26 34.65
C HIS A 192 -12.10 -15.78 33.20
N GLY A 193 -11.01 -15.98 32.44
CA GLY A 193 -11.08 -16.53 31.09
C GLY A 193 -10.34 -15.70 30.04
N ILE A 194 -10.76 -15.87 28.78
CA ILE A 194 -10.16 -15.27 27.59
C ILE A 194 -11.08 -14.17 27.06
N PHE A 195 -10.52 -12.98 26.88
CA PHE A 195 -11.24 -11.80 26.42
C PHE A 195 -10.62 -11.30 25.13
N LEU A 196 -11.45 -10.99 24.14
CA LEU A 196 -11.07 -10.41 22.87
C LEU A 196 -11.79 -9.08 22.67
N GLU A 197 -11.11 -8.08 22.12
CA GLU A 197 -11.71 -6.81 21.76
C GLU A 197 -12.90 -7.00 20.80
N LYS A 198 -14.02 -6.36 21.11
CA LYS A 198 -15.22 -6.39 20.28
C LYS A 198 -15.06 -5.40 19.14
N LEU A 199 -14.89 -5.91 17.93
CA LEU A 199 -14.94 -5.12 16.70
C LEU A 199 -16.39 -4.90 16.24
N GLU A 200 -16.57 -3.98 15.30
CA GLU A 200 -17.86 -3.73 14.66
C GLU A 200 -18.31 -4.93 13.81
N THR A 201 -19.54 -5.41 14.03
CA THR A 201 -20.14 -6.52 13.27
C THR A 201 -21.17 -6.05 12.24
N GLU A 202 -21.65 -4.80 12.33
CA GLU A 202 -22.64 -4.21 11.43
C GLU A 202 -22.09 -2.96 10.73
N PRO A 203 -21.04 -3.07 9.89
CA PRO A 203 -20.38 -1.91 9.28
C PRO A 203 -21.29 -1.14 8.31
N ALA A 204 -22.38 -1.75 7.84
CA ALA A 204 -23.35 -1.12 6.95
C ALA A 204 -23.97 0.16 7.53
N LYS A 205 -24.03 0.32 8.85
CA LYS A 205 -24.54 1.54 9.50
C LYS A 205 -23.70 2.79 9.23
N TYR A 206 -22.45 2.63 8.78
CA TYR A 206 -21.58 3.74 8.38
C TYR A 206 -21.69 4.10 6.90
N LEU A 207 -22.49 3.37 6.12
CA LEU A 207 -22.72 3.71 4.71
C LEU A 207 -23.64 4.92 4.61
N PRO A 208 -23.22 6.00 3.94
CA PRO A 208 -24.12 7.10 3.64
C PRO A 208 -25.15 6.66 2.59
N GLU A 209 -26.28 7.36 2.51
CA GLU A 209 -27.20 7.20 1.39
C GLU A 209 -26.45 7.43 0.06
N PRO A 210 -26.57 6.52 -0.92
CA PRO A 210 -25.83 6.63 -2.16
C PRO A 210 -26.29 7.86 -2.94
N LYS A 211 -25.47 8.91 -2.93
CA LYS A 211 -25.60 9.99 -3.91
C LYS A 211 -25.18 9.42 -5.26
N VAL A 212 -26.16 9.18 -6.14
CA VAL A 212 -25.91 8.67 -7.50
C VAL A 212 -25.28 9.78 -8.34
N ASN A 213 -23.99 10.00 -8.14
CA ASN A 213 -23.17 10.66 -9.15
C ASN A 213 -22.53 9.54 -9.96
N LYS A 214 -23.16 9.17 -11.09
CA LYS A 214 -22.45 8.41 -12.11
C LYS A 214 -21.27 9.29 -12.53
N LEU A 215 -20.06 8.91 -12.15
CA LEU A 215 -18.87 9.48 -12.78
C LEU A 215 -18.98 9.12 -14.27
N ASP A 216 -18.88 10.12 -15.15
CA ASP A 216 -18.73 9.91 -16.59
C ASP A 216 -17.36 9.26 -16.84
N ALA A 217 -17.28 7.95 -16.57
CA ALA A 217 -16.09 7.15 -16.75
C ALA A 217 -16.02 6.65 -18.20
N VAL A 218 -14.84 6.73 -18.79
CA VAL A 218 -14.59 6.24 -20.14
C VAL A 218 -14.55 4.72 -20.10
N GLN A 219 -15.38 4.08 -20.90
CA GLN A 219 -15.40 2.63 -21.06
C GLN A 219 -14.25 2.19 -21.96
N ILE A 220 -13.41 1.30 -21.47
CA ILE A 220 -12.27 0.75 -22.21
C ILE A 220 -12.48 -0.76 -22.38
N ASP A 221 -12.63 -1.16 -23.63
CA ASP A 221 -12.61 -2.56 -24.05
C ASP A 221 -11.16 -3.04 -24.20
N LEU A 222 -10.75 -3.94 -23.33
CA LEU A 222 -9.40 -4.49 -23.21
C LEU A 222 -9.15 -5.70 -24.12
N ASP A 223 -10.18 -6.21 -24.81
CA ASP A 223 -10.02 -7.31 -25.76
C ASP A 223 -9.63 -6.82 -27.18
N LYS A 224 -9.44 -5.51 -27.33
CA LYS A 224 -8.88 -4.87 -28.53
C LYS A 224 -7.36 -4.98 -28.60
N PRO A 225 -6.76 -4.83 -29.79
CA PRO A 225 -5.31 -4.72 -29.93
C PRO A 225 -4.72 -3.60 -29.05
N MET A 226 -3.54 -3.82 -28.49
CA MET A 226 -2.87 -2.88 -27.57
C MET A 226 -2.74 -1.46 -28.15
N ASP A 227 -2.45 -1.32 -29.44
CA ASP A 227 -2.35 -0.01 -30.10
C ASP A 227 -3.69 0.73 -30.18
N GLU A 228 -4.80 0.01 -30.33
CA GLU A 228 -6.15 0.62 -30.27
C GLU A 228 -6.49 1.07 -28.86
N ILE A 229 -6.16 0.27 -27.85
CA ILE A 229 -6.35 0.63 -26.43
C ILE A 229 -5.58 1.93 -26.14
N ARG A 230 -4.30 1.98 -26.52
CA ARG A 230 -3.44 3.17 -26.35
C ARG A 230 -3.97 4.38 -27.10
N ALA A 231 -4.47 4.20 -28.32
CA ALA A 231 -5.05 5.27 -29.12
C ALA A 231 -6.32 5.86 -28.47
N ILE A 232 -7.11 5.06 -27.75
CA ILE A 232 -8.23 5.56 -26.95
C ILE A 232 -7.71 6.33 -25.74
N LEU A 233 -6.78 5.75 -24.97
CA LEU A 233 -6.22 6.38 -23.76
C LEU A 233 -5.55 7.73 -24.06
N ASN A 234 -4.84 7.85 -25.20
CA ASN A 234 -4.17 9.07 -25.64
C ASN A 234 -5.12 10.28 -25.77
N LYS A 235 -6.42 10.04 -26.03
CA LYS A 235 -7.44 11.11 -26.18
C LYS A 235 -7.83 11.77 -24.86
N HIS A 236 -7.38 11.23 -23.74
CA HIS A 236 -7.81 11.67 -22.42
C HIS A 236 -6.62 12.14 -21.56
N PRO A 237 -6.81 13.18 -20.74
CA PRO A 237 -5.77 13.65 -19.82
C PRO A 237 -5.60 12.72 -18.60
N VAL A 238 -4.55 12.95 -17.83
CA VAL A 238 -4.43 12.38 -16.47
C VAL A 238 -5.62 12.80 -15.60
N ALA A 239 -5.92 12.01 -14.56
CA ALA A 239 -7.11 12.05 -13.72
C ALA A 239 -8.43 11.58 -14.37
N THR A 240 -8.46 11.23 -15.65
CA THR A 240 -9.70 10.72 -16.28
C THR A 240 -10.12 9.37 -15.66
N PRO A 241 -11.37 9.24 -15.17
CA PRO A 241 -11.91 7.98 -14.67
C PRO A 241 -12.20 7.01 -15.84
N LEU A 242 -11.88 5.75 -15.62
CA LEU A 242 -12.03 4.65 -16.57
C LEU A 242 -12.85 3.50 -15.95
N LEU A 243 -13.57 2.78 -16.80
CA LEU A 243 -14.14 1.47 -16.51
C LEU A 243 -13.58 0.48 -17.53
N LEU A 244 -12.81 -0.50 -17.04
CA LEU A 244 -12.10 -1.45 -17.87
C LEU A 244 -12.87 -2.78 -17.94
N SER A 245 -13.06 -3.32 -19.13
CA SER A 245 -13.69 -4.63 -19.35
C SER A 245 -12.90 -5.45 -20.36
N GLY A 246 -12.68 -6.74 -20.10
CA GLY A 246 -11.90 -7.65 -20.95
C GLY A 246 -10.74 -8.32 -20.22
N LYS A 247 -9.77 -8.83 -20.96
CA LYS A 247 -8.64 -9.60 -20.41
C LYS A 247 -7.50 -8.73 -19.86
N ILE A 248 -6.93 -9.17 -18.74
CA ILE A 248 -5.81 -8.53 -18.05
C ILE A 248 -4.80 -9.60 -17.65
N ILE A 249 -3.51 -9.32 -17.86
CA ILE A 249 -2.43 -10.10 -17.31
C ILE A 249 -2.07 -9.60 -15.92
N VAL A 250 -2.01 -10.51 -14.94
CA VAL A 250 -1.58 -10.21 -13.59
C VAL A 250 -0.15 -10.69 -13.40
N ALA A 251 0.75 -9.79 -13.05
CA ALA A 251 2.14 -10.11 -12.74
C ALA A 251 2.68 -9.10 -11.72
N ARG A 252 3.56 -9.52 -10.83
CA ARG A 252 4.18 -8.64 -9.83
C ARG A 252 5.62 -9.05 -9.54
N ASP A 253 6.17 -8.59 -8.42
CA ASP A 253 7.56 -8.65 -7.99
C ASP A 253 8.37 -9.85 -8.56
N ILE A 254 8.09 -11.09 -8.15
CA ILE A 254 8.89 -12.27 -8.60
C ILE A 254 8.70 -12.57 -10.09
N ALA A 255 7.47 -12.46 -10.61
CA ALA A 255 7.19 -12.66 -12.03
C ALA A 255 7.91 -11.61 -12.90
N HIS A 256 8.00 -10.35 -12.46
CA HIS A 256 8.77 -9.31 -13.16
C HIS A 256 10.28 -9.62 -13.13
N ALA A 257 10.80 -10.09 -12.00
CA ALA A 257 12.20 -10.53 -11.92
C ALA A 257 12.50 -11.68 -12.91
N ARG A 258 11.64 -12.70 -12.99
CA ARG A 258 11.76 -13.80 -13.96
C ARG A 258 11.71 -13.32 -15.41
N LEU A 259 10.79 -12.41 -15.74
CA LEU A 259 10.69 -11.82 -17.08
C LEU A 259 11.93 -10.98 -17.43
N LYS A 260 12.50 -10.28 -16.44
CA LYS A 260 13.74 -9.53 -16.61
C LYS A 260 14.94 -10.45 -16.83
N GLU A 261 15.06 -11.53 -16.07
CA GLU A 261 16.10 -12.55 -16.26
C GLU A 261 16.05 -13.14 -17.68
N ARG A 262 14.86 -13.36 -18.23
CA ARG A 262 14.68 -13.82 -19.62
C ARG A 262 15.26 -12.81 -20.61
N LEU A 263 14.92 -11.53 -20.47
CA LEU A 263 15.48 -10.48 -21.31
C LEU A 263 17.01 -10.37 -21.19
N ASP A 264 17.55 -10.56 -19.99
CA ASP A 264 19.00 -10.52 -19.75
C ASP A 264 19.75 -11.69 -20.40
N ARG A 265 19.06 -12.81 -20.64
CA ARG A 265 19.56 -13.93 -21.44
C ARG A 265 19.39 -13.73 -22.95
N GLY A 266 18.87 -12.59 -23.39
CA GLY A 266 18.61 -12.28 -24.80
C GLY A 266 17.33 -12.93 -25.35
N GLU A 267 16.47 -13.48 -24.50
CA GLU A 267 15.14 -13.96 -24.90
C GLU A 267 14.16 -12.78 -25.07
N ASP A 268 13.01 -13.04 -25.71
CA ASP A 268 11.94 -12.05 -25.84
C ASP A 268 10.91 -12.14 -24.70
N LEU A 269 10.14 -11.06 -24.48
CA LEU A 269 8.99 -11.07 -23.59
C LEU A 269 7.88 -11.97 -24.17
N PRO A 270 7.16 -12.72 -23.30
CA PRO A 270 6.01 -13.50 -23.72
C PRO A 270 4.93 -12.66 -24.40
N ARG A 271 4.28 -13.26 -25.39
CA ARG A 271 3.24 -12.59 -26.19
C ARG A 271 2.12 -12.00 -25.33
N TYR A 272 1.67 -12.73 -24.31
CA TYR A 272 0.64 -12.26 -23.39
C TYR A 272 1.03 -10.96 -22.66
N PHE A 273 2.32 -10.72 -22.44
CA PHE A 273 2.82 -9.53 -21.75
C PHE A 273 2.94 -8.30 -22.67
N LYS A 274 2.83 -8.51 -23.99
CA LYS A 274 2.80 -7.48 -25.03
C LYS A 274 1.37 -7.14 -25.45
N ASP A 275 0.51 -8.16 -25.57
CA ASP A 275 -0.83 -8.01 -26.12
C ASP A 275 -1.87 -7.51 -25.10
N HIS A 276 -1.61 -7.65 -23.80
CA HIS A 276 -2.57 -7.30 -22.75
C HIS A 276 -2.02 -6.27 -21.77
N ILE A 277 -2.92 -5.57 -21.07
CA ILE A 277 -2.53 -4.66 -19.99
C ILE A 277 -2.02 -5.48 -18.78
N ILE A 278 -1.08 -4.90 -18.03
CA ILE A 278 -0.42 -5.60 -16.91
C ILE A 278 -0.90 -5.05 -15.56
N TYR A 279 -1.63 -5.87 -14.81
CA TYR A 279 -2.11 -5.60 -13.47
C TYR A 279 -1.16 -6.12 -12.40
N TYR A 280 -0.66 -5.23 -11.55
CA TYR A 280 0.19 -5.62 -10.44
C TYR A 280 -0.67 -6.00 -9.26
N ALA A 281 -0.87 -7.30 -9.05
CA ALA A 281 -1.65 -7.82 -7.94
C ALA A 281 -1.26 -9.27 -7.60
N GLY A 282 -1.79 -9.78 -6.49
CA GLY A 282 -1.69 -11.19 -6.12
C GLY A 282 -2.94 -11.61 -5.35
N PRO A 283 -3.69 -12.63 -5.80
CA PRO A 283 -4.99 -12.96 -5.23
C PRO A 283 -4.87 -13.60 -3.84
N ALA A 284 -5.87 -13.40 -2.99
CA ALA A 284 -6.14 -14.30 -1.86
C ALA A 284 -6.80 -15.59 -2.34
N LYS A 285 -6.88 -16.62 -1.49
CA LYS A 285 -7.59 -17.87 -1.82
C LYS A 285 -9.04 -17.59 -2.22
N THR A 286 -9.51 -18.30 -3.24
CA THR A 286 -10.89 -18.20 -3.73
C THR A 286 -11.83 -18.97 -2.79
N PRO A 287 -12.89 -18.32 -2.26
CA PRO A 287 -13.94 -19.00 -1.52
C PRO A 287 -14.73 -19.99 -2.39
N ASP A 288 -15.26 -21.03 -1.77
CA ASP A 288 -16.16 -21.98 -2.44
C ASP A 288 -17.37 -21.25 -3.05
N GLY A 289 -17.67 -21.55 -4.31
CA GLY A 289 -18.78 -20.92 -5.06
C GLY A 289 -18.50 -19.52 -5.58
N TYR A 290 -17.31 -18.96 -5.37
CA TYR A 290 -16.89 -17.67 -5.94
C TYR A 290 -15.90 -17.85 -7.08
N VAL A 291 -15.89 -16.89 -8.01
CA VAL A 291 -14.91 -16.84 -9.11
C VAL A 291 -13.52 -16.42 -8.60
N SER A 292 -13.48 -15.46 -7.68
CA SER A 292 -12.25 -14.85 -7.18
C SER A 292 -12.29 -14.70 -5.67
N GLY A 293 -11.13 -14.84 -5.04
CA GLY A 293 -10.87 -14.30 -3.72
C GLY A 293 -10.75 -12.77 -3.73
N SER A 294 -10.32 -12.21 -2.60
CA SER A 294 -9.97 -10.79 -2.54
C SER A 294 -8.76 -10.51 -3.44
N PHE A 295 -8.91 -9.58 -4.39
CA PHE A 295 -7.93 -9.36 -5.45
C PHE A 295 -7.78 -7.87 -5.79
N GLY A 296 -7.06 -7.15 -4.92
CA GLY A 296 -6.78 -5.72 -5.10
C GLY A 296 -5.34 -5.45 -5.56
N PRO A 297 -5.04 -4.20 -5.97
CA PRO A 297 -3.75 -3.83 -6.53
C PRO A 297 -2.63 -3.87 -5.49
N THR A 298 -1.40 -4.13 -5.94
CA THR A 298 -0.17 -3.93 -5.18
C THR A 298 0.50 -2.61 -5.56
N THR A 299 1.48 -2.19 -4.76
CA THR A 299 2.17 -0.89 -4.95
C THR A 299 2.96 -0.86 -6.24
N ALA A 300 2.65 0.09 -7.12
CA ALA A 300 3.23 0.22 -8.45
C ALA A 300 4.74 0.49 -8.42
N GLY A 301 5.17 1.37 -7.49
CA GLY A 301 6.56 1.83 -7.36
C GLY A 301 7.61 0.73 -7.26
N ARG A 302 7.24 -0.48 -6.81
CA ARG A 302 8.19 -1.60 -6.70
C ARG A 302 8.58 -2.21 -8.05
N MET A 303 7.80 -1.95 -9.09
CA MET A 303 8.06 -2.42 -10.45
C MET A 303 8.64 -1.33 -11.36
N ASP A 304 8.97 -0.15 -10.83
CA ASP A 304 9.40 1.02 -11.63
C ASP A 304 10.66 0.72 -12.47
N SER A 305 11.63 0.01 -11.91
CA SER A 305 12.89 -0.34 -12.58
C SER A 305 12.74 -1.25 -13.80
N TYR A 306 11.63 -1.98 -13.91
CA TYR A 306 11.38 -2.88 -15.05
C TYR A 306 10.73 -2.16 -16.24
N VAL A 307 10.05 -1.03 -16.00
CA VAL A 307 9.23 -0.38 -17.03
C VAL A 307 10.02 0.02 -18.28
N PRO A 308 11.19 0.71 -18.17
CA PRO A 308 11.91 1.16 -19.36
C PRO A 308 12.35 0.00 -20.25
N CYS A 309 12.86 -1.08 -19.65
CA CYS A 309 13.35 -2.22 -20.41
C CYS A 309 12.20 -3.05 -21.02
N PHE A 310 11.06 -3.17 -20.33
CA PHE A 310 9.91 -3.90 -20.85
C PHE A 310 9.22 -3.15 -21.99
N GLN A 311 8.99 -1.84 -21.82
CA GLN A 311 8.36 -1.02 -22.88
C GLN A 311 9.23 -0.93 -24.13
N LYS A 312 10.56 -0.90 -23.98
CA LYS A 312 11.50 -1.01 -25.11
C LYS A 312 11.29 -2.28 -25.94
N GLN A 313 10.85 -3.38 -25.31
CA GLN A 313 10.53 -4.65 -25.97
C GLN A 313 9.04 -4.80 -26.33
N GLY A 314 8.26 -3.72 -26.23
CA GLY A 314 6.82 -3.70 -26.51
C GLY A 314 5.95 -4.35 -25.45
N GLY A 315 6.49 -4.66 -24.27
CA GLY A 315 5.73 -5.21 -23.14
C GLY A 315 5.37 -4.15 -22.10
N GLY A 316 4.31 -4.38 -21.32
CA GLY A 316 3.95 -3.45 -20.24
C GLY A 316 3.57 -2.05 -20.72
N MET A 317 2.98 -1.96 -21.92
CA MET A 317 2.60 -0.68 -22.52
C MET A 317 1.49 0.03 -21.72
N VAL A 318 0.58 -0.73 -21.13
CA VAL A 318 -0.44 -0.21 -20.21
C VAL A 318 -0.35 -0.99 -18.90
N MET A 319 -0.12 -0.28 -17.81
CA MET A 319 0.09 -0.85 -16.48
C MET A 319 -1.06 -0.45 -15.55
N LEU A 320 -1.51 -1.35 -14.69
CA LEU A 320 -2.59 -1.12 -13.72
C LEU A 320 -2.09 -1.50 -12.32
N ALA A 321 -2.16 -0.60 -11.34
CA ALA A 321 -1.72 -0.87 -9.97
C ALA A 321 -2.26 0.20 -9.00
N LYS A 322 -1.59 0.44 -7.86
CA LYS A 322 -1.91 1.56 -6.97
C LYS A 322 -0.67 2.31 -6.50
N GLY A 323 -0.86 3.57 -6.12
CA GLY A 323 0.18 4.47 -5.62
C GLY A 323 0.81 5.32 -6.72
N SER A 324 1.51 6.38 -6.31
CA SER A 324 2.39 7.15 -7.18
C SER A 324 3.62 6.34 -7.62
N ARG A 325 4.30 6.81 -8.67
CA ARG A 325 5.47 6.16 -9.28
C ARG A 325 6.61 7.17 -9.44
N SER A 326 7.80 6.67 -9.76
CA SER A 326 8.97 7.50 -10.04
C SER A 326 8.84 8.24 -11.38
N GLU A 327 9.60 9.32 -11.53
CA GLU A 327 9.66 10.07 -12.80
C GLU A 327 10.18 9.22 -13.97
N GLU A 328 10.95 8.15 -13.69
CA GLU A 328 11.48 7.24 -14.71
C GLU A 328 10.34 6.57 -15.48
N VAL A 329 9.25 6.23 -14.79
CA VAL A 329 8.06 5.64 -15.43
C VAL A 329 7.38 6.66 -16.35
N ALA A 330 7.23 7.91 -15.92
CA ALA A 330 6.67 8.96 -16.76
C ALA A 330 7.52 9.24 -18.01
N LYS A 331 8.85 9.23 -17.86
CA LYS A 331 9.79 9.34 -18.98
C LYS A 331 9.64 8.16 -19.94
N SER A 332 9.58 6.94 -19.42
CA SER A 332 9.40 5.72 -20.23
C SER A 332 8.07 5.74 -21.00
N CYS A 333 6.97 6.06 -20.32
CA CYS A 333 5.65 6.20 -20.95
C CYS A 333 5.67 7.23 -22.08
N LYS A 334 6.34 8.37 -21.88
CA LYS A 334 6.53 9.37 -22.94
C LYS A 334 7.35 8.84 -24.12
N THR A 335 8.42 8.10 -23.86
CA THR A 335 9.32 7.59 -24.90
C THR A 335 8.66 6.50 -25.75
N TYR A 336 7.96 5.57 -25.13
CA TYR A 336 7.42 4.38 -25.81
C TYR A 336 5.91 4.48 -26.06
N GLY A 337 5.25 5.55 -25.61
CA GLY A 337 3.81 5.75 -25.70
C GLY A 337 3.01 4.82 -24.78
N GLY A 338 3.47 4.66 -23.54
CA GLY A 338 2.84 3.83 -22.52
C GLY A 338 1.91 4.61 -21.57
N PHE A 339 1.18 3.90 -20.72
CA PHE A 339 0.24 4.46 -19.74
C PHE A 339 0.35 3.75 -18.39
N TYR A 340 0.13 4.50 -17.31
CA TYR A 340 -0.12 3.93 -15.99
C TYR A 340 -1.52 4.31 -15.51
N LEU A 341 -2.29 3.28 -15.20
CA LEU A 341 -3.64 3.35 -14.66
C LEU A 341 -3.61 3.07 -13.15
N GLY A 342 -4.21 3.96 -12.37
CA GLY A 342 -4.35 3.82 -10.93
C GLY A 342 -5.70 3.20 -10.57
N SER A 343 -5.68 2.00 -10.00
CA SER A 343 -6.83 1.37 -9.35
C SER A 343 -6.92 1.80 -7.88
N ILE A 344 -8.13 1.74 -7.31
CA ILE A 344 -8.36 2.01 -5.90
C ILE A 344 -7.71 0.90 -5.06
N GLY A 345 -6.74 1.26 -4.24
CA GLY A 345 -6.10 0.37 -3.28
C GLY A 345 -6.95 0.18 -2.02
N GLY A 346 -7.19 -1.07 -1.61
CA GLY A 346 -7.96 -1.38 -0.40
C GLY A 346 -9.19 -2.28 -0.62
N PRO A 347 -10.15 -1.94 -1.51
CA PRO A 347 -11.42 -2.64 -1.64
C PRO A 347 -11.33 -3.98 -2.40
N ALA A 348 -10.35 -4.82 -2.06
CA ALA A 348 -10.01 -6.07 -2.74
C ALA A 348 -11.16 -7.09 -2.78
N ALA A 349 -11.98 -7.14 -1.73
CA ALA A 349 -13.15 -8.04 -1.67
C ALA A 349 -14.23 -7.62 -2.70
N ARG A 350 -14.49 -6.31 -2.83
CA ARG A 350 -15.44 -5.79 -3.83
C ARG A 350 -14.92 -6.01 -5.25
N LEU A 351 -13.66 -5.68 -5.52
CA LEU A 351 -13.06 -5.91 -6.85
C LEU A 351 -13.12 -7.40 -7.24
N GLY A 352 -12.75 -8.30 -6.34
CA GLY A 352 -12.82 -9.74 -6.59
C GLY A 352 -14.24 -10.24 -6.83
N LYS A 353 -15.23 -9.74 -6.07
CA LYS A 353 -16.62 -10.18 -6.18
C LYS A 353 -17.37 -9.57 -7.38
N GLU A 354 -17.18 -8.28 -7.61
CA GLU A 354 -18.01 -7.48 -8.53
C GLU A 354 -17.36 -7.31 -9.90
N CYS A 355 -16.03 -7.28 -9.99
CA CYS A 355 -15.33 -6.97 -11.24
C CYS A 355 -14.69 -8.19 -11.90
N ILE A 356 -14.24 -9.19 -11.16
CA ILE A 356 -13.49 -10.33 -11.74
C ILE A 356 -14.45 -11.48 -12.07
N THR A 357 -14.48 -11.86 -13.35
CA THR A 357 -15.41 -12.86 -13.89
C THR A 357 -14.73 -14.16 -14.32
N LYS A 358 -13.39 -14.16 -14.43
CA LYS A 358 -12.58 -15.38 -14.66
C LYS A 358 -11.16 -15.20 -14.14
N ILE A 359 -10.54 -16.28 -13.66
CA ILE A 359 -9.12 -16.34 -13.27
C ILE A 359 -8.50 -17.64 -13.78
N GLU A 360 -7.35 -17.52 -14.44
CA GLU A 360 -6.55 -18.65 -14.92
C GLU A 360 -5.07 -18.40 -14.59
N ILE A 361 -4.36 -19.41 -14.08
CA ILE A 361 -2.89 -19.36 -14.00
C ILE A 361 -2.37 -19.71 -15.39
N ILE A 362 -1.50 -18.86 -15.95
CA ILE A 362 -0.96 -19.06 -17.30
C ILE A 362 0.55 -19.26 -17.35
N ASP A 363 1.29 -18.83 -16.32
CA ASP A 363 2.74 -19.06 -16.23
C ASP A 363 3.22 -19.02 -14.77
N TYR A 364 4.35 -19.68 -14.51
CA TYR A 364 5.01 -19.80 -13.20
C TYR A 364 4.09 -20.23 -12.03
N PRO A 365 3.32 -21.34 -12.15
CA PRO A 365 2.38 -21.80 -11.11
C PRO A 365 3.06 -22.06 -9.75
N GLU A 366 4.35 -22.40 -9.74
CA GLU A 366 5.15 -22.64 -8.55
C GLU A 366 5.29 -21.40 -7.64
N LEU A 367 5.05 -20.19 -8.17
CA LEU A 367 5.13 -18.93 -7.41
C LEU A 367 3.86 -18.66 -6.56
N GLY A 368 2.85 -19.51 -6.64
CA GLY A 368 1.62 -19.39 -5.88
C GLY A 368 0.91 -18.06 -6.16
N MET A 369 0.77 -17.18 -5.16
CA MET A 369 0.10 -15.88 -5.33
C MET A 369 0.87 -14.86 -6.19
N GLU A 370 2.12 -15.15 -6.54
CA GLU A 370 2.95 -14.35 -7.46
C GLU A 370 3.10 -14.98 -8.85
N ALA A 371 2.37 -16.06 -9.14
CA ALA A 371 2.27 -16.61 -10.49
C ALA A 371 1.72 -15.55 -11.47
N ILE A 372 1.86 -15.82 -12.78
CA ILE A 372 1.21 -14.99 -13.78
C ILE A 372 -0.20 -15.53 -14.02
N PHE A 373 -1.18 -14.66 -13.83
CA PHE A 373 -2.58 -14.98 -14.07
C PHE A 373 -3.10 -14.24 -15.31
N MET A 374 -4.04 -14.84 -16.01
CA MET A 374 -4.98 -14.14 -16.89
C MET A 374 -6.29 -13.98 -16.13
N ILE A 375 -6.81 -12.77 -16.05
CA ILE A 375 -8.13 -12.51 -15.49
C ILE A 375 -9.03 -11.84 -16.54
N THR A 376 -10.32 -12.14 -16.47
CA THR A 376 -11.35 -11.37 -17.19
C THR A 376 -12.03 -10.45 -16.20
N VAL A 377 -12.13 -9.17 -16.55
CA VAL A 377 -12.80 -8.17 -15.71
C VAL A 377 -13.97 -7.53 -16.43
N LYS A 378 -14.89 -6.99 -15.65
CA LYS A 378 -16.01 -6.16 -16.09
C LYS A 378 -16.12 -4.94 -15.19
N ASP A 379 -16.31 -3.77 -15.79
CA ASP A 379 -16.51 -2.49 -15.10
C ASP A 379 -15.45 -2.22 -14.01
N PHE A 380 -14.19 -2.58 -14.28
CA PHE A 380 -13.11 -2.43 -13.31
C PHE A 380 -12.66 -0.96 -13.23
N PRO A 381 -12.73 -0.31 -12.07
CA PRO A 381 -12.47 1.13 -11.94
C PRO A 381 -10.96 1.43 -11.94
N ALA A 382 -10.58 2.44 -12.73
CA ALA A 382 -9.22 2.99 -12.74
C ALA A 382 -9.22 4.48 -13.10
N PHE A 383 -8.06 5.12 -12.96
CA PHE A 383 -7.81 6.49 -13.41
C PHE A 383 -6.54 6.53 -14.26
N ILE A 384 -6.48 7.38 -15.28
CA ILE A 384 -5.20 7.66 -15.97
C ILE A 384 -4.31 8.45 -15.00
N ILE A 385 -3.19 7.87 -14.59
CA ILE A 385 -2.24 8.51 -13.67
C ILE A 385 -1.04 9.05 -14.41
N VAL A 386 -0.45 8.25 -15.32
CA VAL A 386 0.60 8.69 -16.23
C VAL A 386 0.13 8.46 -17.66
N ASP A 387 0.29 9.47 -18.50
CA ASP A 387 -0.02 9.38 -19.93
C ASP A 387 1.24 9.20 -20.80
N ASP A 388 0.99 9.02 -22.10
CA ASP A 388 2.00 8.88 -23.15
C ASP A 388 2.72 10.19 -23.52
N LYS A 389 2.43 11.29 -22.80
CA LYS A 389 3.02 12.62 -23.04
C LYS A 389 3.99 13.01 -21.91
N GLY A 390 4.07 12.18 -20.87
CA GLY A 390 4.90 12.39 -19.69
C GLY A 390 4.22 13.22 -18.60
N ASN A 391 2.89 13.38 -18.67
CA ASN A 391 2.13 13.97 -17.58
C ASN A 391 1.93 12.93 -16.48
N ASP A 392 2.00 13.36 -15.22
CA ASP A 392 1.74 12.53 -14.04
C ASP A 392 0.81 13.29 -13.10
N PHE A 393 -0.33 12.68 -12.78
CA PHE A 393 -1.33 13.18 -11.84
C PHE A 393 -0.72 13.64 -10.51
N TYR A 394 0.26 12.91 -9.98
CA TYR A 394 0.82 13.16 -8.66
C TYR A 394 1.94 14.19 -8.66
N LYS A 395 2.47 14.60 -9.82
CA LYS A 395 3.66 15.47 -9.91
C LYS A 395 3.50 16.74 -9.09
N ASN A 396 2.39 17.46 -9.25
CA ASN A 396 2.16 18.71 -8.52
C ASN A 396 1.71 18.52 -7.06
N LEU A 397 1.35 17.29 -6.66
CA LEU A 397 0.88 16.97 -5.31
C LEU A 397 2.02 16.48 -4.40
N LEU A 398 3.03 15.84 -4.98
CA LEU A 398 4.12 15.19 -4.26
C LEU A 398 5.48 15.88 -4.39
N CYS A 399 5.67 16.77 -5.37
CA CYS A 399 6.87 17.61 -5.50
C CYS A 399 6.95 18.72 -4.45
#